data_AF-A0A9P7FNT6-F1
#
_entry.id   AF-A0A9P7FNT6-F1
#
_cell.length_a   1.000
_cell.length_b   1.000
_cell.length_c   1.000
_cell.angle_alpha   90.00
_cell.angle_beta   90.00
_cell.angle_gamma   90.00
#
_symmetry.space_group_name_H-M   'P 1'
#
loop_
_entity.id
_entity.type
_entity.pdbx_description
1 polymer ?
#
loop_
_entity_poly.entity_id
_entity_poly.type
_entity_poly.pdbx_seq_one_letter_code
_entity_poly.pdbx_strand_id
1 'polypeptide(L)' 'MGADAKIDLEKNVIEINRPPLPIYQTVIEKTRGLALRTQAVGAAATRTGHPVGKPEAQAPAVAVK' A
#
# COMPACT_ATOMS: atom_id res chain seq x y z
N MET A 1 -20.32 16.79 -11.00
CA MET A 1 -21.17 16.35 -9.88
C MET A 1 -21.41 17.57 -9.01
N GLY A 2 -22.67 17.95 -8.75
CA GLY A 2 -23.03 19.22 -8.12
C GLY A 2 -22.46 19.35 -6.71
N ALA A 3 -22.00 20.54 -6.34
CA ALA A 3 -21.50 20.83 -5.00
C ALA A 3 -22.67 21.04 -4.03
N ASP A 4 -22.49 20.62 -2.78
CA ASP A 4 -23.47 20.85 -1.71
C ASP A 4 -23.54 22.34 -1.41
N ALA A 5 -24.75 22.91 -1.46
CA ALA A 5 -24.99 24.33 -1.20
C ALA A 5 -25.91 24.50 0.00
N LYS A 6 -25.60 25.48 0.84
CA LYS A 6 -26.48 25.96 1.91
C LYS A 6 -27.16 27.23 1.44
N ILE A 7 -28.49 27.27 1.54
CA ILE A 7 -29.29 28.43 1.18
C ILE A 7 -29.69 29.13 2.47
N ASP A 8 -29.16 30.34 2.70
CA ASP A 8 -29.61 31.22 3.76
C ASP A 8 -30.65 32.19 3.18
N LEU A 9 -31.92 31.91 3.46
CA LEU A 9 -33.06 32.70 2.96
C LEU A 9 -33.21 34.04 3.68
N GLU A 10 -32.69 34.17 4.90
CA GLU A 10 -32.77 35.42 5.67
C GLU A 10 -31.76 36.43 5.14
N LYS A 11 -30.57 35.96 4.77
CA LYS A 11 -29.51 36.79 4.18
C LYS A 11 -29.59 36.89 2.66
N ASN A 12 -30.48 36.13 2.01
CA ASN A 12 -30.53 35.94 0.55
C ASN A 12 -29.17 35.53 -0.04
N VAL A 13 -28.42 34.68 0.67
CA VAL A 13 -27.09 34.20 0.26
C VAL A 13 -27.12 32.70 0.01
N ILE A 14 -26.49 32.28 -1.08
CA ILE A 14 -26.26 30.87 -1.40
C ILE A 14 -24.78 30.59 -1.18
N GLU A 15 -24.46 29.79 -0.16
CA GLU A 15 -23.09 29.37 0.12
C GLU A 15 -22.84 28.02 -0.56
N ILE A 16 -21.94 27.99 -1.54
CA ILE A 16 -21.54 26.76 -2.22
C ILE A 16 -20.29 26.23 -1.53
N ASN A 17 -20.41 25.11 -0.82
CA ASN A 17 -19.25 24.47 -0.21
C ASN A 17 -18.44 23.77 -1.30
N ARG A 18 -17.25 24.30 -1.59
CA ARG A 18 -16.26 23.61 -2.43
C ARG A 18 -15.13 23.16 -1.51
N PRO A 19 -15.21 21.95 -0.95
CA PRO A 19 -14.14 21.47 -0.11
C PRO A 19 -12.86 21.42 -0.97
N PRO A 20 -11.71 21.85 -0.42
CA PRO A 20 -10.46 21.76 -1.14
C PRO A 20 -10.20 20.30 -1.52
N LEU A 21 -9.63 20.10 -2.73
CA LEU A 21 -9.34 18.76 -3.21
C LEU A 21 -8.39 18.06 -2.22
N PRO A 22 -8.66 16.80 -1.84
CA PRO A 22 -7.82 16.11 -0.88
C PRO A 22 -6.55 15.60 -1.58
N ILE A 23 -5.55 16.49 -1.67
CA ILE A 23 -4.29 16.30 -2.42
C ILE A 23 -3.57 15.02 -1.95
N TYR A 24 -3.38 14.87 -0.64
CA TYR A 24 -2.66 13.72 -0.09
C TYR A 24 -3.48 12.43 -0.13
N GLN A 25 -4.78 12.50 0.13
CA GLN A 25 -5.66 11.32 0.11
C GLN A 25 -5.60 10.63 -1.26
N THR A 26 -5.66 11.42 -2.34
CA THR A 26 -5.63 10.92 -3.71
C THR A 26 -4.32 10.18 -4.01
N VAL A 27 -3.20 10.71 -3.54
CA VAL A 27 -1.88 10.08 -3.72
C VAL A 27 -1.82 8.77 -2.92
N ILE A 28 -2.21 8.81 -1.64
CA ILE A 28 -2.19 7.65 -0.73
C ILE A 28 -3.02 6.50 -1.31
N GLU A 29 -4.26 6.78 -1.74
CA GLU A 29 -5.14 5.76 -2.32
C GLU A 29 -4.56 5.16 -3.60
N LYS A 30 -4.00 6.00 -4.48
CA LYS A 30 -3.36 5.55 -5.73
C LYS A 30 -2.09 4.73 -5.46
N THR A 31 -1.29 5.10 -4.47
CA THR A 31 -0.01 4.42 -4.18
C THR A 31 -0.14 3.23 -3.24
N ARG A 32 -1.28 3.03 -2.57
CA ARG A 32 -1.51 1.92 -1.61
C ARG A 32 -1.17 0.56 -2.23
N GLY A 33 -1.68 0.29 -3.43
CA GLY A 33 -1.41 -0.99 -4.13
C GLY A 33 0.03 -1.11 -4.62
N LEU A 34 0.65 0.00 -5.03
CA LEU A 34 2.04 0.03 -5.47
C LEU A 34 2.99 -0.32 -4.32
N ALA A 35 2.81 0.30 -3.15
CA ALA A 35 3.64 0.03 -1.98
C ALA A 35 3.63 -1.47 -1.62
N LEU A 36 2.45 -2.10 -1.60
CA LEU A 36 2.32 -3.54 -1.33
C LEU A 36 3.06 -4.40 -2.37
N ARG A 37 2.93 -4.07 -3.65
CA ARG A 37 3.61 -4.80 -4.74
C ARG A 37 5.12 -4.64 -4.66
N THR A 38 5.61 -3.43 -4.40
CA THR A 38 7.05 -3.17 -4.25
C THR A 38 7.62 -3.94 -3.08
N GLN A 39 6.91 -4.04 -1.96
CA GLN A 39 7.34 -4.88 -0.82
C GLN A 39 7.40 -6.36 -1.21
N ALA A 40 6.39 -6.88 -1.92
CA ALA A 40 6.38 -8.27 -2.38
C ALA A 40 7.51 -8.57 -3.35
N VAL A 41 7.77 -7.68 -4.31
CA VAL A 41 8.88 -7.79 -5.27
C VAL A 41 10.23 -7.72 -4.55
N GLY A 42 10.40 -6.79 -3.61
CA GLY A 42 11.63 -6.70 -2.80
C GLY A 42 11.88 -7.98 -2.01
N ALA A 43 10.85 -8.53 -1.36
CA ALA A 43 10.94 -9.80 -0.64
C ALA A 43 11.19 -11.01 -1.55
N ALA A 44 10.70 -10.97 -2.80
CA ALA A 44 11.03 -12.01 -3.79
C ALA A 44 12.48 -11.90 -4.25
N ALA A 45 12.95 -10.68 -4.53
CA ALA A 45 14.33 -10.42 -4.97
C ALA A 45 15.37 -10.86 -3.93
N THR A 46 15.10 -10.64 -2.63
CA THR A 46 15.97 -11.12 -1.54
C THR A 46 16.01 -12.65 -1.46
N ARG A 47 14.92 -13.33 -1.78
CA ARG A 47 14.84 -14.80 -1.86
C ARG A 47 15.54 -15.37 -3.09
N THR A 48 15.46 -14.71 -4.24
CA THR A 48 16.12 -15.16 -5.48
C THR A 48 17.61 -14.83 -5.55
N GLY A 49 18.08 -13.87 -4.76
CA GLY A 49 19.50 -13.53 -4.63
C GLY A 49 20.29 -14.41 -3.67
N HIS A 50 19.63 -15.26 -2.88
CA HIS A 50 20.30 -16.37 -2.20
C HIS A 50 20.26 -17.59 -3.14
N PRO A 51 21.41 -18.15 -3.56
CA PRO A 51 21.39 -19.52 -4.03
C PRO A 51 20.86 -20.37 -2.87
N VAL A 52 19.64 -20.89 -3.02
CA VAL A 52 19.17 -22.00 -2.20
C VAL A 52 20.13 -23.14 -2.48
N GLY A 53 21.19 -23.23 -1.67
CA GLY A 53 21.96 -24.44 -1.51
C GLY A 53 20.97 -25.57 -1.26
N LYS A 54 21.16 -26.66 -2.01
CA LYS A 54 20.38 -27.90 -1.89
C LYS A 54 19.97 -28.17 -0.43
N PRO A 55 18.75 -28.66 -0.17
CA PRO A 55 18.50 -29.38 1.07
C PRO A 55 19.36 -30.66 1.00
N GLU A 56 20.59 -30.57 1.50
CA GLU A 56 21.46 -31.72 1.69
C GLU A 56 20.84 -32.54 2.81
N ALA A 57 20.39 -33.74 2.43
CA ALA A 57 19.77 -34.69 3.32
C ALA A 57 20.73 -34.98 4.48
N GLN A 58 20.28 -34.60 5.67
CA GLN A 58 20.84 -34.99 6.95
C GLN A 58 21.00 -36.52 7.01
N ALA A 59 22.22 -37.02 6.87
CA ALA A 59 22.59 -38.37 7.26
C ALA A 59 23.12 -38.33 8.71
N PRO A 60 22.59 -39.16 9.63
CA PRO A 60 23.05 -39.15 11.01
C PRO A 60 24.39 -39.87 11.11
N ALA A 61 25.42 -39.16 11.58
CA ALA A 61 26.69 -39.76 11.98
C ALA A 61 26.48 -40.51 13.30
N VAL A 62 26.37 -41.85 13.24
CA VAL A 62 26.51 -42.72 14.40
C VAL A 62 28.00 -42.88 14.67
N ALA A 63 28.44 -42.34 15.80
CA ALA A 63 29.75 -42.58 16.39
C ALA A 63 29.86 -44.04 16.85
N VAL A 64 31.04 -44.66 16.63
CA VAL A 64 31.69 -45.81 17.30
C VAL A 64 32.82 -46.21 16.34
N LYS A 65 34.11 -46.17 16.71
CA LYS A 65 34.78 -46.76 17.87
C LYS A 65 36.14 -46.10 18.10
#